data_AF-A0A962GM29-F1
#
_entry.id   AF-A0A962GM29-F1
#
_cell.length_a   1.000
_cell.length_b   1.000
_cell.length_c   1.000
_cell.angle_alpha   90.00
_cell.angle_beta   90.00
_cell.angle_gamma   90.00
#
_symmetry.space_group_name_H-M   'P 1'
#
loop_
_entity.id
_entity.type
_entity.pdbx_description
1 polymer ?
#
loop_
_entity_poly.entity_id
_entity_poly.type
_entity_poly.pdbx_seq_one_letter_code
_entity_poly.pdbx_strand_id
1 'polypeptide(L)'
;KLRATLRKDYAFPKHAGKKFKIMSVFSPESVKMPWCEFPEDQPRTSLKLDCNNGFGTDMTVISVFGITAAHYVINQIVYNKVKYKEIT
;
A
#
# COMPACT_ATOMS: atom_id res chain seq x y z
N LYS A 1 10.20 -0.40 1.29
CA LYS A 1 10.58 -1.40 2.32
C LYS A 1 10.05 -2.81 2.01
N LEU A 2 8.73 -3.04 1.97
CA LEU A 2 8.13 -4.38 1.76
C LEU A 2 8.71 -5.19 0.59
N ARG A 3 8.79 -4.61 -0.62
CA ARG A 3 9.33 -5.32 -1.79
C ARG A 3 10.79 -5.77 -1.63
N ALA A 4 11.59 -5.04 -0.86
CA ALA A 4 12.96 -5.42 -0.56
C ALA A 4 13.01 -6.61 0.40
N THR A 5 12.22 -6.57 1.47
CA THR A 5 12.06 -7.67 2.43
C THR A 5 11.60 -8.96 1.75
N LEU A 6 10.57 -8.89 0.89
CA LEU A 6 10.06 -10.05 0.17
C LEU A 6 11.13 -10.73 -0.71
N ARG A 7 11.99 -9.94 -1.37
CA ARG A 7 13.09 -10.48 -2.19
C ARG A 7 14.22 -11.07 -1.36
N LYS A 8 14.47 -10.50 -0.19
CA LYS A 8 15.56 -10.91 0.69
C LYS A 8 15.20 -12.21 1.41
N ASP A 9 14.00 -12.26 1.99
CA ASP A 9 13.65 -13.24 3.02
C ASP A 9 12.61 -14.29 2.54
N TYR A 10 11.88 -14.02 1.45
CA TYR A 10 10.71 -14.85 1.04
C TYR A 10 10.78 -15.34 -0.41
N ALA A 11 11.98 -15.43 -1.01
CA ALA A 11 12.21 -15.94 -2.37
C ALA A 11 11.39 -15.26 -3.49
N PHE A 12 10.94 -14.02 -3.29
CA PHE A 12 10.25 -13.29 -4.36
C PHE A 12 11.19 -12.95 -5.52
N PRO A 13 10.68 -12.86 -6.75
CA PRO A 13 11.49 -12.58 -7.92
C PRO A 13 12.33 -11.30 -7.77
N LYS A 14 13.65 -11.45 -7.98
CA LYS A 14 14.61 -10.34 -7.92
C LYS A 14 14.68 -9.54 -9.22
N HIS A 15 14.46 -10.19 -10.36
CA HIS A 15 14.53 -9.56 -11.69
C HIS A 15 13.38 -8.56 -11.90
N ALA A 16 13.72 -7.36 -12.38
CA ALA A 16 12.80 -6.23 -12.57
C ALA A 16 11.62 -6.53 -13.52
N GLY A 17 11.72 -7.53 -14.39
CA GLY A 17 10.65 -7.94 -15.31
C GLY A 17 9.62 -8.92 -14.73
N LYS A 18 9.89 -9.57 -13.59
CA LYS A 18 8.98 -10.57 -13.01
C LYS A 18 8.02 -9.92 -12.00
N LYS A 19 6.72 -10.02 -12.27
CA LYS A 19 5.65 -9.50 -11.39
C LYS A 19 5.52 -10.35 -10.12
N PHE A 20 5.20 -9.71 -8.99
CA PHE A 20 4.97 -10.37 -7.71
C PHE A 20 3.62 -11.08 -7.65
N LYS A 21 2.70 -10.78 -8.58
CA LYS A 21 1.31 -11.28 -8.62
C LYS A 21 0.54 -11.02 -7.32
N ILE A 22 0.92 -9.97 -6.58
CA ILE A 22 0.20 -9.46 -5.41
C ILE A 22 -0.42 -8.13 -5.83
N MET A 23 -1.74 -8.04 -5.72
CA MET A 23 -2.46 -6.80 -5.93
C MET A 23 -2.31 -5.91 -4.70
N SER A 24 -2.10 -4.61 -4.93
CA SER A 24 -1.90 -3.62 -3.88
C SER A 24 -2.65 -2.35 -4.27
N VAL A 25 -3.42 -1.81 -3.33
CA VAL A 25 -3.93 -0.44 -3.44
C VAL A 25 -2.78 0.51 -3.09
N PHE A 26 -2.57 1.55 -3.90
CA PHE A 26 -1.57 2.59 -3.68
C PHE A 26 -2.05 3.91 -4.29
N SER A 27 -1.50 5.03 -3.82
CA SER A 27 -1.68 6.33 -4.45
C SER A 27 -0.39 6.74 -5.19
N PRO A 28 -0.49 7.31 -6.41
CA PRO A 28 0.64 7.92 -7.10
C PRO A 28 1.00 9.32 -6.55
N GLU A 29 0.19 9.87 -5.64
CA GLU A 29 0.48 11.16 -5.01
C GLU A 29 1.82 11.13 -4.27
N SER A 30 2.59 12.22 -4.38
CA SER A 30 3.84 12.37 -3.63
C SER A 30 3.56 12.54 -2.14
N VAL A 31 4.40 11.92 -1.31
CA VAL A 31 4.24 12.01 0.14
C VAL A 31 4.57 13.42 0.60
N LYS A 32 3.63 14.05 1.32
CA LYS A 32 3.80 15.38 1.90
C LYS A 32 4.25 15.26 3.35
N MET A 33 5.34 15.94 3.69
CA MET A 33 5.78 16.10 5.07
C MET A 33 5.06 17.30 5.69
N PRO A 34 4.72 17.26 6.98
CA PRO A 34 4.17 18.43 7.67
C PRO A 34 5.18 19.58 7.60
N TRP A 35 4.69 20.79 7.39
CA TRP A 35 5.52 22.00 7.28
C TRP A 35 5.94 22.57 8.64
N CYS A 36 5.64 21.87 9.75
CA CYS A 36 5.94 22.36 11.09
C CYS A 36 7.45 22.59 11.26
N GLU A 37 7.79 23.69 11.92
CA GLU A 37 9.15 24.03 12.33
C GLU A 37 9.63 22.99 13.34
N PHE A 38 10.23 21.91 12.85
CA PHE A 38 10.96 21.00 13.71
C PHE A 38 12.16 21.73 14.32
N PRO A 39 12.45 21.55 15.62
CA PRO A 39 13.72 21.95 16.19
C PRO A 39 14.85 21.41 15.32
N GLU A 40 15.83 22.25 15.03
CA GLU A 40 16.91 22.01 14.06
C GLU A 40 17.67 20.69 14.31
N ASP A 41 17.60 20.18 15.55
CA ASP A 41 18.31 19.00 16.06
C ASP A 41 17.55 17.65 15.91
N GLN A 42 16.32 17.63 15.39
CA GLN A 42 15.58 16.36 15.23
C GLN A 42 15.73 15.74 13.83
N PRO A 43 16.12 14.46 13.72
CA PRO A 43 16.32 13.81 12.42
C PRO A 43 15.01 13.70 11.66
N ARG A 44 14.87 14.47 10.58
CA ARG A 44 13.69 14.57 9.69
C ARG A 44 13.43 13.31 8.86
N THR A 45 13.28 12.11 9.43
CA THR A 45 13.23 10.88 8.60
C THR A 45 12.55 9.67 9.23
N SER A 46 11.62 9.84 10.16
CA SER A 46 10.82 8.69 10.58
C SER A 46 9.74 8.39 9.52
N LEU A 47 9.87 7.31 8.74
CA LEU A 47 8.77 6.78 7.90
C LEU A 47 7.63 6.14 8.74
N LYS A 48 7.56 6.46 10.04
CA LYS A 48 6.52 5.98 10.94
C LYS A 48 5.31 6.90 10.87
N LEU A 49 4.17 6.35 11.29
CA LEU A 49 2.94 7.08 11.52
C LEU A 49 3.01 7.70 12.92
N ASP A 50 3.60 8.87 13.02
CA ASP A 50 3.81 9.58 14.28
C ASP A 50 3.66 11.09 14.03
N CYS A 51 2.80 11.74 14.80
CA CYS A 51 2.56 13.18 14.70
C CYS A 51 3.78 14.02 15.14
N ASN A 52 4.75 13.44 15.86
CA ASN A 52 5.91 14.15 16.39
C ASN A 52 7.09 14.27 15.44
N ASN A 53 7.31 13.32 14.52
CA ASN A 53 8.45 13.35 13.56
C ASN A 53 8.21 12.41 12.35
N GLY A 54 6.96 12.02 12.11
CA GLY A 54 6.56 11.04 11.10
C GLY A 54 5.47 11.56 10.16
N PHE A 55 4.88 10.64 9.40
CA PHE A 55 3.78 10.97 8.50
C PHE A 55 2.47 11.13 9.28
N GLY A 56 1.74 12.20 8.95
CA GLY A 56 0.34 12.34 9.31
C GLY A 56 -0.56 11.41 8.50
N THR A 57 -1.79 11.22 8.99
CA THR A 57 -2.82 10.43 8.31
C THR A 57 -4.14 11.17 8.27
N ASP A 58 -4.88 10.96 7.18
CA ASP A 58 -6.25 11.41 7.04
C ASP A 58 -7.18 10.18 6.97
N MET A 59 -8.24 10.21 7.79
CA MET A 59 -9.25 9.16 7.84
C MET A 59 -9.89 8.93 6.47
N THR A 60 -10.17 9.99 5.72
CA THR A 60 -10.80 9.90 4.40
C THR A 60 -9.93 9.12 3.43
N VAL A 61 -8.62 9.41 3.41
CA VAL A 61 -7.64 8.73 2.55
C VAL A 61 -7.53 7.25 2.93
N ILE A 62 -7.37 6.93 4.22
CA ILE A 62 -7.26 5.53 4.68
C ILE A 62 -8.55 4.75 4.37
N SER A 63 -9.72 5.37 4.58
CA SER A 63 -11.01 4.74 4.34
C SER A 63 -11.19 4.37 2.87
N VAL A 64 -10.85 5.29 1.95
CA VAL A 64 -10.93 5.02 0.51
C VAL A 64 -10.00 3.89 0.10
N PHE A 65 -8.79 3.81 0.66
CA PHE A 65 -7.88 2.69 0.39
C PHE A 65 -8.47 1.35 0.84
N GLY A 66 -9.06 1.29 2.04
CA GLY A 66 -9.72 0.10 2.56
C GLY A 66 -10.93 -0.33 1.74
N ILE A 67 -11.81 0.62 1.40
CA ILE A 67 -12.98 0.37 0.56
C ILE A 67 -12.56 -0.09 -0.84
N THR A 68 -11.53 0.50 -1.43
CA THR A 68 -11.00 0.08 -2.74
C THR A 68 -10.47 -1.35 -2.71
N ALA A 69 -9.76 -1.72 -1.64
CA ALA A 69 -9.29 -3.09 -1.46
C ALA A 69 -10.45 -4.08 -1.32
N ALA A 70 -11.45 -3.74 -0.50
CA ALA A 70 -12.65 -4.57 -0.32
C ALA A 70 -13.43 -4.73 -1.63
N HIS A 71 -13.66 -3.63 -2.35
CA HIS A 71 -14.31 -3.65 -3.66
C HIS A 71 -13.59 -4.59 -4.62
N TYR A 72 -12.26 -4.48 -4.73
CA TYR A 72 -11.46 -5.35 -5.59
C TYR A 72 -11.66 -6.83 -5.25
N VAL A 73 -11.58 -7.20 -3.96
CA VAL A 73 -11.73 -8.59 -3.51
C VAL A 73 -13.14 -9.11 -3.77
N ILE A 74 -14.18 -8.34 -3.42
CA ILE A 74 -15.58 -8.69 -3.70
C ILE A 74 -15.75 -8.95 -5.19
N ASN A 75 -15.19 -8.07 -6.03
CA ASN A 75 -15.30 -8.18 -7.47
C ASN A 75 -14.66 -9.47 -7.99
N GLN A 76 -13.47 -9.83 -7.51
CA GLN A 76 -12.81 -11.09 -7.89
C GLN A 76 -13.64 -12.31 -7.46
N ILE A 77 -14.24 -12.30 -6.27
CA ILE A 77 -15.06 -13.41 -5.76
C ILE A 77 -16.34 -13.55 -6.58
N VAL A 78 -17.04 -12.45 -6.85
CA VAL A 78 -18.31 -12.46 -7.59
C VAL A 78 -18.07 -12.82 -9.06
N TYR A 79 -17.11 -12.19 -9.75
CA TYR A 79 -16.83 -12.52 -11.15
C TYR A 79 -16.31 -13.95 -11.33
N ASN A 80 -15.50 -14.48 -10.41
CA ASN A 80 -15.12 -15.89 -10.48
C ASN A 80 -16.34 -16.81 -10.32
N LYS A 81 -17.30 -16.49 -9.43
CA LYS A 81 -18.54 -17.28 -9.32
C LYS A 81 -19.40 -17.24 -10.59
N VAL A 82 -19.47 -16.11 -11.29
CA VAL A 82 -20.21 -15.99 -12.55
C VAL A 82 -19.60 -16.88 -13.64
N LYS A 83 -18.26 -16.86 -13.79
CA LYS A 83 -17.55 -17.73 -14.74
C LYS A 83 -17.76 -19.23 -14.47
N TYR A 84 -17.77 -19.64 -13.21
CA TYR A 84 -18.02 -21.05 -12.86
C TYR A 84 -19.46 -21.49 -13.18
N LYS A 85 -20.45 -20.59 -13.10
CA LYS A 85 -21.86 -20.88 -13.44
C LYS A 85 -22.16 -20.91 -14.94
N GLU A 86 -21.39 -20.21 -15.77
CA GLU A 86 -21.57 -20.25 -17.23
C GLU A 86 -20.92 -21.49 -17.88
N ILE A 87 -20.11 -22.24 -17.14
CA ILE A 87 -19.38 -23.43 -17.62
C ILE A 87 -20.05 -24.75 -17.20
N THR A 88 -20.96 -24.72 -16.22
CA THR A 88 -21.85 -25.83 -15.84
C THR A 88 -23.24 -25.64 -16.41
#